data_AF-A0A8E1WHC3-F1
#
_entry.id   AF-A0A8E1WHC3-F1
#
_cell.length_a   1.000
_cell.length_b   1.000
_cell.length_c   1.000
_cell.angle_alpha   90.00
_cell.angle_beta   90.00
_cell.angle_gamma   90.00
#
_symmetry.space_group_name_H-M   'P 1'
#
loop_
_entity.id
_entity.type
_entity.pdbx_description
1 polymer ?
#
loop_
_entity_poly.entity_id
_entity_poly.type
_entity_poly.pdbx_seq_one_letter_code
_entity_poly.pdbx_strand_id
1 'polypeptide(L)' 'VAICGEIMTMPGLPKAPSSEKIFLNEQGQIEGLF' A
#
# COMPACT_ATOMS: atom_id res chain seq x y z
N VAL A 1 13.82 -13.73 -20.89
CA VAL A 1 12.45 -13.42 -20.44
C VAL A 1 11.76 -12.71 -21.58
N ALA A 2 10.71 -13.29 -22.17
CA ALA A 2 9.92 -12.59 -23.17
C ALA A 2 9.06 -11.54 -22.44
N ILE A 3 9.17 -10.27 -22.84
CA ILE A 3 8.42 -9.14 -22.26
C ILE A 3 7.53 -8.61 -23.39
N CYS A 4 6.23 -8.90 -23.33
CA CYS A 4 5.24 -8.55 -24.36
C CYS A 4 4.53 -7.20 -24.12
N GLY A 5 5.10 -6.34 -23.28
CA GLY A 5 4.53 -5.05 -22.91
C GLY A 5 5.27 -4.41 -21.74
N GLU A 6 4.86 -3.23 -21.31
CA GLU A 6 5.46 -2.59 -20.13
C GLU A 6 5.09 -3.35 -18.85
N ILE A 7 6.10 -3.75 -18.09
CA ILE A 7 5.94 -4.38 -16.77
C ILE A 7 6.22 -3.29 -15.73
N MET A 8 5.20 -2.94 -14.96
CA MET A 8 5.36 -2.03 -13.82
C MET A 8 6.17 -2.72 -12.72
N THR A 9 7.45 -2.35 -12.58
CA THR A 9 8.35 -2.88 -11.54
C THR A 9 8.38 -2.04 -10.27
N MET A 10 7.88 -0.80 -10.34
CA MET A 10 7.79 0.14 -9.22
C MET A 10 6.40 0.82 -9.23
N PRO A 11 5.40 0.21 -8.58
CA PRO A 11 4.06 0.78 -8.50
C PRO A 11 4.05 2.05 -7.64
N GLY A 12 3.25 3.04 -8.05
CA GLY A 12 3.00 4.24 -7.26
C GLY A 12 1.89 4.03 -6.22
N LEU A 13 1.70 5.03 -5.36
CA LEU A 13 0.59 5.06 -4.40
C LEU A 13 -0.71 5.53 -5.10
N PRO A 14 -1.89 5.05 -4.66
CA PRO A 14 -3.18 5.54 -5.14
C PRO A 14 -3.45 6.97 -4.60
N LYS A 15 -4.49 7.63 -5.14
CA LYS A 15 -4.87 9.00 -4.75
C LYS A 15 -5.11 9.19 -3.24
N ALA A 16 -5.65 8.17 -2.58
CA ALA A 16 -5.81 8.11 -1.13
C ALA A 16 -5.02 6.88 -0.61
N PRO A 17 -3.80 7.08 -0.08
CA PRO A 17 -2.96 5.96 0.35
C PRO A 17 -3.45 5.37 1.68
N SER A 18 -3.42 4.05 1.82
CA SER A 18 -3.82 3.37 3.06
C SER A 18 -3.02 3.84 4.29
N SER A 19 -1.81 4.36 4.07
CA SER A 19 -0.97 4.94 5.12
C SER A 19 -1.61 6.10 5.89
N GLU A 20 -2.56 6.83 5.31
CA GLU A 20 -3.29 7.88 6.04
C GLU A 20 -4.19 7.33 7.14
N LYS A 21 -4.59 6.05 7.02
CA LYS A 21 -5.50 5.39 7.95
C LYS A 21 -4.81 4.38 8.86
N ILE A 22 -3.54 4.07 8.63
CA ILE A 22 -2.79 3.11 9.46
C ILE A 22 -2.35 3.80 10.74
N PHE A 23 -2.78 3.27 11.89
CA PHE A 23 -2.38 3.78 13.21
C PHE A 23 -2.37 2.68 14.26
N LEU A 24 -1.82 3.02 15.44
CA LEU A 24 -1.80 2.17 16.63
C LEU A 24 -2.87 2.65 17.62
N ASN A 25 -3.79 1.77 18.02
CA ASN A 25 -4.77 2.11 19.05
C ASN A 25 -4.18 2.07 20.47
N GLU A 26 -4.97 2.45 21.47
CA GLU A 26 -4.54 2.51 22.88
C GLU A 26 -4.13 1.15 23.44
N GLN A 27 -4.62 0.06 22.85
CA GLN A 27 -4.29 -1.32 23.22
C GLN A 27 -3.04 -1.82 22.51
N GLY A 28 -2.37 -0.98 21.71
CA GLY A 28 -1.18 -1.35 20.96
C GLY A 28 -1.47 -2.23 19.74
N GLN A 29 -2.71 -2.20 19.21
CA GLN A 29 -3.10 -2.95 18.01
C GLN A 29 -3.07 -2.04 16.79
N ILE A 30 -2.74 -2.62 15.64
CA ILE A 30 -2.67 -1.90 14.37
C ILE A 30 -4.06 -1.88 13.73
N GLU A 31 -4.58 -0.69 13.45
CA GLU A 31 -5.83 -0.46 12.72
C GLU A 31 -5.56 0.17 11.34
N GLY A 32 -6.49 -0.01 10.40
CA GLY A 32 -6.42 0.60 9.06
C GLY A 32 -5.46 -0.07 8.07
N LEU A 33 -4.87 -1.22 8.43
CA LEU A 33 -3.99 -2.00 7.56
C LEU A 33 -4.74 -2.98 6.64
N PHE A 34 -6.03 -3.21 6.91
CA PHE A 34 -6.93 -4.11 6.17
C PHE A 34 -8.34 -3.51 6.08
#